data_AF-A0A397U2Z0-F1
#
_entry.id   AF-A0A397U2Z0-F1
#
_cell.length_a   1.000
_cell.length_b   1.000
_cell.length_c   1.000
_cell.angle_alpha   90.00
_cell.angle_beta   90.00
_cell.angle_gamma   90.00
#
_symmetry.space_group_name_H-M   'P 1'
#
loop_
_entity.id
_entity.type
_entity.pdbx_description
1 polymer ?
#
loop_
_entity_poly.entity_id
_entity_poly.type
_entity_poly.pdbx_seq_one_letter_code
_entity_poly.pdbx_strand_id
1 'polypeptide(L)' 'MDLTDFINVTDSGIMHLAEAKSLTFLSLSGMKLTNVGISALKDLENLVELYLDEPQLRMPALFI' A
#
# COMPACT_ATOMS: atom_id res chain seq x y z
N MET A 1 -8.92 1.07 6.64
CA MET A 1 -8.84 2.42 6.05
C MET A 1 -8.52 2.29 4.58
N ASP A 2 -9.23 3.04 3.74
CA ASP A 2 -8.93 3.13 2.29
C ASP A 2 -8.03 4.33 2.04
N LEU A 3 -6.87 4.13 1.41
CA LEU A 3 -5.91 5.17 1.04
C LEU A 3 -5.71 5.29 -0.48
N THR A 4 -6.57 4.67 -1.29
CA THR A 4 -6.38 4.51 -2.74
C THR A 4 -6.25 5.83 -3.51
N ASP A 5 -6.91 6.90 -3.08
CA ASP A 5 -6.85 8.22 -3.75
C ASP A 5 -5.64 9.08 -3.32
N PHE A 6 -4.83 8.63 -2.36
CA PHE A 6 -3.67 9.40 -1.88
C PHE A 6 -2.44 9.14 -2.74
N ILE A 7 -2.18 10.01 -3.70
CA ILE A 7 -1.09 9.89 -4.68
C ILE A 7 0.36 9.91 -4.12
N ASN A 8 0.57 9.88 -2.79
CA ASN A 8 1.91 10.02 -2.20
C ASN A 8 2.08 9.33 -0.83
N VAL A 9 1.52 8.13 -0.64
CA VAL A 9 1.89 7.31 0.52
C VAL A 9 3.30 6.76 0.31
N THR A 10 4.23 7.10 1.21
CA THR A 10 5.64 6.66 1.18
C THR A 10 5.88 5.52 2.15
N ASP A 11 7.03 4.85 2.03
CA ASP A 11 7.47 3.83 3.01
C ASP A 11 7.44 4.36 4.45
N SER A 12 7.80 5.64 4.66
CA SER A 12 7.72 6.29 5.96
C SER A 12 6.28 6.48 6.46
N GLY A 13 5.33 6.76 5.55
CA GLY A 13 3.91 6.81 5.90
C GLY A 13 3.39 5.44 6.33
N ILE A 14 3.82 4.37 5.65
CA ILE A 14 3.45 3.00 6.01
C ILE A 14 4.03 2.59 7.37
N MET A 15 5.26 2.99 7.70
CA MET A 15 5.84 2.71 9.02
C MET A 15 5.02 3.31 10.17
N HIS A 16 4.43 4.49 9.99
CA HIS A 16 3.51 5.05 11.00
C HIS A 16 2.17 4.31 11.03
N LEU A 17 1.66 3.88 9.87
CA LEU A 17 0.43 3.08 9.81
C LEU A 17 0.61 1.73 10.51
N ALA A 18 1.81 1.13 10.48
CA ALA A 18 2.12 -0.13 11.14
C ALA A 18 1.93 -0.09 12.68
N GLU A 19 1.94 1.10 13.28
CA GLU A 19 1.64 1.28 14.71
C GLU A 19 0.13 1.18 15.02
N ALA A 20 -0.74 1.29 14.01
CA ALA A 20 -2.18 1.15 14.16
C ALA A 20 -2.59 -0.32 14.29
N LYS A 21 -2.24 -0.95 15.42
CA LYS A 21 -2.50 -2.38 15.67
C LYS A 21 -3.97 -2.77 15.61
N SER A 22 -4.91 -1.83 15.71
CA SER A 22 -6.36 -2.08 15.59
C SER A 22 -6.86 -2.20 14.14
N LEU A 23 -6.00 -1.99 13.15
CA LEU A 23 -6.40 -1.93 11.75
C LEU A 23 -6.71 -3.33 11.20
N THR A 24 -7.95 -3.54 10.76
CA THR A 24 -8.43 -4.83 10.24
C THR A 24 -8.53 -4.86 8.71
N PHE A 25 -8.60 -3.70 8.07
CA PHE A 25 -8.70 -3.55 6.63
C PHE A 25 -7.79 -2.40 6.17
N LEU A 26 -7.02 -2.61 5.11
CA LEU A 26 -6.14 -1.60 4.51
C LEU A 26 -6.15 -1.70 2.98
N SER A 27 -6.40 -0.58 2.30
CA SER A 27 -6.20 -0.46 0.85
C SER A 27 -5.07 0.52 0.55
N LEU A 28 -4.05 0.04 -0.17
CA LEU A 28 -2.91 0.80 -0.68
C LEU A 28 -2.83 0.66 -2.21
N SER A 29 -3.97 0.43 -2.86
CA SER A 29 -4.06 0.39 -4.30
C SER A 29 -3.55 1.71 -4.89
N GLY A 30 -2.75 1.67 -5.96
CA GLY A 30 -2.18 2.87 -6.57
C GLY A 30 -0.85 3.35 -5.99
N MET A 31 -0.35 2.73 -4.90
CA MET A 31 0.80 3.27 -4.16
C MET A 31 2.16 2.74 -4.66
N LYS A 32 3.15 3.62 -4.77
CA LYS A 32 4.55 3.26 -5.07
C LYS A 32 5.31 2.93 -3.79
N LEU A 33 5.03 1.76 -3.22
CA LEU A 33 5.75 1.25 -2.05
C LEU A 33 6.94 0.40 -2.47
N THR A 34 8.04 0.50 -1.72
CA THR A 34 9.18 -0.40 -1.90
C THR A 34 9.02 -1.64 -1.01
N ASN A 35 9.94 -2.61 -1.15
CA ASN A 35 10.01 -3.76 -0.24
C ASN A 35 10.11 -3.35 1.23
N VAL A 36 10.68 -2.17 1.53
CA VAL A 36 10.76 -1.64 2.90
C VAL A 36 9.37 -1.32 3.43
N GLY A 37 8.57 -0.53 2.69
CA GLY A 37 7.20 -0.19 3.07
C GLY A 37 6.32 -1.43 3.21
N ILE A 38 6.42 -2.38 2.27
CA ILE A 38 5.67 -3.64 2.33
C ILE A 38 6.06 -4.46 3.57
N SER A 39 7.33 -4.48 3.96
CA SER A 39 7.77 -5.24 5.12
C SER A 39 7.19 -4.72 6.45
N ALA A 40 6.94 -3.42 6.55
CA ALA A 40 6.35 -2.79 7.73
C ALA A 40 4.87 -3.18 7.93
N LEU A 41 4.17 -3.59 6.87
CA LEU A 41 2.78 -4.08 6.98
C LEU A 41 2.66 -5.38 7.80
N LYS A 42 3.77 -6.11 7.99
CA LYS A 42 3.79 -7.33 8.81
C LYS A 42 3.49 -7.08 10.28
N ASP A 43 3.72 -5.86 10.75
CA ASP A 43 3.46 -5.48 12.13
C ASP A 43 1.97 -5.17 12.38
N LEU A 44 1.12 -5.15 11.35
CA LEU A 44 -0.33 -5.00 11.50
C LEU A 44 -0.98 -6.34 11.92
N GLU A 45 -0.82 -6.70 13.19
CA GLU A 45 -1.21 -8.01 13.74
C GLU A 45 -2.70 -8.36 13.60
N ASN A 46 -3.59 -7.36 13.50
CA ASN A 46 -5.02 -7.58 13.37
C ASN A 46 -5.54 -7.38 11.94
N LEU A 47 -4.65 -7.20 10.95
CA LEU A 47 -5.04 -6.98 9.58
C LEU A 47 -5.64 -8.26 8.98
N VAL A 48 -6.88 -8.17 8.51
CA VAL A 48 -7.64 -9.26 7.89
C VAL A 48 -7.66 -9.09 6.38
N GLU A 49 -7.75 -7.86 5.90
CA GLU A 49 -7.88 -7.54 4.48
C GLU A 49 -6.84 -6.51 4.06
N LEU A 50 -6.08 -6.85 3.01
CA LEU A 50 -5.05 -5.99 2.41
C LEU A 50 -5.22 -5.95 0.90
N TYR A 51 -5.43 -4.75 0.35
CA TYR A 51 -5.47 -4.49 -1.09
C TYR A 51 -4.20 -3.74 -1.51
N LEU A 52 -3.43 -4.35 -2.40
CA LEU A 52 -2.20 -3.81 -2.98
C LEU A 52 -2.35 -3.84 -4.51
N ASP A 53 -3.36 -3.20 -5.08
CA ASP A 53 -3.41 -3.13 -6.54
C ASP A 53 -2.35 -2.15 -7.03
N GLU A 54 -1.43 -2.60 -7.89
CA GLU A 54 -0.66 -1.67 -8.70
C GLU A 54 -1.66 -0.79 -9.47
N PRO A 55 -1.49 0.54 -9.57
CA PRO A 55 -2.27 1.31 -10.52
C PRO A 55 -1.93 0.73 -11.89
N GLN A 56 -2.81 -0.10 -12.44
CA GLN A 56 -2.68 -0.65 -13.77
C GLN A 56 -2.82 0.50 -14.77
N LEU A 57 -1.71 1.21 -14.97
CA LEU A 57 -1.41 1.94 -16.18
C LEU A 57 0.07 1.78 -16.53
N ARG A 58 0.58 0.54 -16.45
CA ARG A 58 1.61 0.12 -17.39
C ARG A 58 0.90 -0.12 -18.73
N MET A 59 0.67 0.93 -19.49
CA MET A 59 0.58 0.74 -20.94
C MET A 59 1.98 0.30 -21.37
N PRO A 60 2.19 -0.94 -21.85
CA PRO A 60 3.43 -1.27 -22.52
C PRO A 60 3.57 -0.35 -23.74
N ALA A 61 4.81 0.00 -24.05
CA ALA A 61 5.19 0.82 -25.18
C ALA A 61 4.37 0.49 -26.43
N LEU A 62 4.01 1.53 -27.19
CA LEU A 62 3.53 1.42 -28.57
C LEU A 62 4.38 0.37 -29.29
N PHE A 63 3.77 -0.74 -29.71
CA PHE A 63 4.36 -1.57 -30.76
C PHE A 63 4.27 -0.75 -32.05
N ILE A 64 5.35 -0.04 -32.37
CA ILE A 64 5.69 0.39 -33.72
C ILE A 64 6.49 -0.72 -34.40
#